data_AF-A0A2S7THS7-F1
#
_entry.id   AF-A0A2S7THS7-F1
#
_cell.length_a   1.000
_cell.length_b   1.000
_cell.length_c   1.000
_cell.angle_alpha   90.00
_cell.angle_beta   90.00
_cell.angle_gamma   90.00
#
_symmetry.space_group_name_H-M   'P 1'
#
loop_
_entity.id
_entity.type
_entity.pdbx_description
1 polymer ?
#
loop_
_entity_poly.entity_id
_entity_poly.type
_entity_poly.pdbx_seq_one_letter_code
_entity_poly.pdbx_strand_id
1 'polypeptide(L)'
;MIKNIFIYSIFLFFISSAFSQKCKTKVDPFTDERVDYFDFENKTVYFELRNKEVTFEIVFYYLGNRDFEFNEETDILLKLDNNEKLTLKSIRVSKPRQEQFSSTTSYQGFFRTGGYSMSSVDTYTAYSFKFLLSESDLIKLTNYKIKIIRLPDTEEGKYHDIEAKKGTKRKVKAINKGAKCISNIVQNS
;
A
#
# COMPACT_ATOMS: atom_id res chain seq x y z
N MET A 1 56.61 17.67 -31.50
CA MET A 1 55.54 17.43 -32.49
C MET A 1 54.52 16.48 -31.87
N ILE A 2 53.27 16.95 -31.75
CA ILE A 2 52.03 16.20 -32.07
C ILE A 2 51.80 14.94 -31.20
N LYS A 3 50.77 14.80 -30.34
CA LYS A 3 49.34 14.91 -30.64
C LYS A 3 48.51 14.73 -29.35
N ASN A 4 47.52 15.62 -29.18
CA ASN A 4 46.11 15.40 -28.82
C ASN A 4 45.77 14.51 -27.60
N ILE A 5 45.18 15.05 -26.53
CA ILE A 5 43.76 15.47 -26.41
C ILE A 5 42.82 14.35 -26.89
N PHE A 6 42.23 13.63 -25.94
CA PHE A 6 40.83 13.15 -25.96
C PHE A 6 40.50 12.64 -24.54
N ILE A 7 40.07 13.52 -23.64
CA ILE A 7 38.65 13.84 -23.37
C ILE A 7 37.96 12.70 -22.61
N TYR A 8 37.80 12.94 -21.30
CA TYR A 8 36.58 12.69 -20.52
C TYR A 8 35.38 12.20 -21.34
N SER A 9 34.94 10.96 -21.15
CA SER A 9 33.50 10.59 -21.17
C SER A 9 33.32 9.08 -21.20
N ILE A 10 33.55 8.42 -20.06
CA ILE A 10 32.74 7.25 -19.71
C ILE A 10 32.19 7.51 -18.30
N PHE A 11 31.53 8.65 -18.17
CA PHE A 11 30.45 8.83 -17.21
C PHE A 11 29.17 8.44 -17.96
N LEU A 12 29.10 7.19 -18.44
CA LEU A 12 27.92 6.65 -19.10
C LEU A 12 26.87 6.41 -18.01
N PHE A 13 26.17 7.48 -17.66
CA PHE A 13 24.71 7.58 -17.68
C PHE A 13 23.98 6.23 -17.55
N PHE A 14 24.22 5.52 -16.44
CA PHE A 14 23.14 4.74 -15.82
C PHE A 14 22.20 5.75 -15.16
N ILE A 15 21.51 6.58 -15.97
CA ILE A 15 20.15 6.97 -15.63
C ILE A 15 19.39 5.66 -15.70
N SER A 16 19.47 4.92 -14.59
CA SER A 16 18.38 4.06 -14.20
C SER A 16 17.18 4.99 -14.15
N SER A 17 16.39 4.98 -15.23
CA SER A 17 15.02 5.43 -15.20
C SER A 17 14.39 4.57 -14.12
N ALA A 18 14.39 5.10 -12.90
CA ALA A 18 13.71 4.50 -11.78
C ALA A 18 12.32 4.20 -12.32
N PHE A 19 11.98 2.91 -12.44
CA PHE A 19 10.67 2.44 -12.82
C PHE A 19 9.71 2.86 -11.70
N SER A 20 9.42 4.16 -11.65
CA SER A 20 8.32 4.74 -10.91
C SER A 20 7.10 4.19 -11.63
N GLN A 21 6.44 3.22 -11.00
CA GLN A 21 5.18 2.69 -11.50
C GLN A 21 4.25 3.88 -11.72
N LYS A 22 4.03 4.25 -12.98
CA LYS A 22 3.14 5.34 -13.37
C LYS A 22 1.72 4.97 -12.94
N CYS A 23 0.95 5.97 -12.55
CA CYS A 23 -0.47 5.79 -12.28
C CYS A 23 -1.14 5.30 -13.55
N LYS A 24 -2.13 4.42 -13.36
CA LYS A 24 -2.99 4.00 -14.46
C LYS A 24 -4.05 5.07 -14.63
N THR A 25 -4.45 5.30 -15.87
CA THR A 25 -5.55 6.20 -16.20
C THR A 25 -6.63 5.38 -16.90
N LYS A 26 -7.89 5.63 -16.57
CA LYS A 26 -9.05 5.11 -17.28
C LYS A 26 -10.06 6.25 -17.47
N VAL A 27 -10.97 6.08 -18.42
CA VAL A 27 -12.14 6.94 -18.58
C VAL A 27 -13.36 6.13 -18.17
N ASP A 28 -14.23 6.71 -17.34
CA ASP A 28 -15.49 6.08 -16.97
C ASP A 28 -16.43 6.06 -18.19
N PRO A 29 -16.87 4.88 -18.67
CA PRO A 29 -17.66 4.79 -19.91
C PRO A 29 -19.08 5.35 -19.78
N PHE A 30 -19.55 5.69 -18.57
CA PHE A 30 -20.88 6.25 -18.34
C PHE A 30 -20.86 7.76 -18.12
N THR A 31 -19.78 8.29 -17.54
CA THR A 31 -19.66 9.72 -17.22
C THR A 31 -18.62 10.47 -18.05
N ASP A 32 -17.83 9.75 -18.87
CA ASP A 32 -16.65 10.25 -19.58
C ASP A 32 -15.60 10.90 -18.67
N GLU A 33 -15.69 10.65 -17.35
CA GLU A 33 -14.76 11.21 -16.37
C GLU A 33 -13.42 10.48 -16.42
N ARG A 34 -12.33 11.25 -16.47
CA ARG A 34 -10.99 10.72 -16.29
C ARG A 34 -10.77 10.30 -14.84
N VAL A 35 -10.28 9.09 -14.65
CA VAL A 35 -9.91 8.52 -13.35
C VAL A 35 -8.47 8.05 -13.39
N ASP A 36 -7.65 8.65 -12.54
CA ASP A 36 -6.27 8.24 -12.34
C ASP A 36 -6.17 7.40 -11.06
N TYR A 37 -5.52 6.24 -11.12
CA TYR A 37 -5.49 5.32 -9.99
C TYR A 37 -4.19 4.53 -9.87
N PHE A 38 -3.91 4.12 -8.63
CA PHE A 38 -2.85 3.18 -8.28
C PHE A 38 -3.49 1.96 -7.63
N ASP A 39 -3.15 0.76 -8.13
CA ASP A 39 -3.68 -0.51 -7.63
C ASP A 39 -2.51 -1.45 -7.31
N PHE A 40 -2.47 -1.90 -6.05
CA PHE A 40 -1.52 -2.87 -5.56
C PHE A 40 -2.24 -4.10 -4.99
N GLU A 41 -1.88 -5.28 -5.53
CA GLU A 41 -2.37 -6.60 -5.09
C GLU A 41 -3.91 -6.64 -5.00
N ASN A 42 -4.59 -6.43 -6.12
CA ASN A 42 -6.05 -6.48 -6.24
C ASN A 42 -6.75 -5.59 -5.20
N LYS A 43 -6.37 -4.31 -5.17
CA LYS A 43 -6.89 -3.27 -4.26
C LYS A 43 -6.59 -3.49 -2.78
N THR A 44 -5.60 -4.32 -2.44
CA THR A 44 -5.08 -4.37 -1.05
C THR A 44 -4.58 -2.99 -0.60
N VAL A 45 -3.99 -2.23 -1.52
CA VAL A 45 -3.76 -0.78 -1.39
C VAL A 45 -4.20 -0.14 -2.70
N TYR A 46 -5.15 0.79 -2.63
CA TYR A 46 -5.72 1.44 -3.79
C TYR A 46 -5.79 2.95 -3.57
N PHE A 47 -5.34 3.73 -4.54
CA PHE A 47 -5.56 5.17 -4.57
C PHE A 47 -6.30 5.53 -5.85
N GLU A 48 -7.20 6.50 -5.76
CA GLU A 48 -7.95 7.02 -6.89
C GLU A 48 -8.10 8.53 -6.79
N LEU A 49 -7.86 9.21 -7.91
CA LEU A 49 -8.19 10.59 -8.15
C LEU A 49 -9.36 10.64 -9.15
N ARG A 50 -10.50 11.16 -8.70
CA ARG A 50 -11.69 11.40 -9.52
C ARG A 50 -12.27 12.74 -9.10
N ASN A 51 -12.60 13.61 -10.05
CA ASN A 51 -13.22 14.92 -9.77
C ASN A 51 -12.50 15.76 -8.70
N LYS A 52 -11.16 15.78 -8.71
CA LYS A 52 -10.28 16.44 -7.73
C LYS A 52 -10.31 15.84 -6.30
N GLU A 53 -11.08 14.78 -6.08
CA GLU A 53 -11.10 14.05 -4.82
C GLU A 53 -10.10 12.89 -4.86
N VAL A 54 -9.27 12.80 -3.82
CA VAL A 54 -8.33 11.70 -3.65
C VAL A 54 -8.90 10.73 -2.62
N THR A 55 -9.17 9.50 -3.04
CA THR A 55 -9.55 8.43 -2.14
C THR A 55 -8.42 7.43 -1.97
N PHE A 56 -8.27 6.93 -0.75
CA PHE A 56 -7.33 5.88 -0.39
C PHE A 56 -8.10 4.72 0.25
N GLU A 57 -7.95 3.52 -0.30
CA GLU A 57 -8.53 2.29 0.22
C GLU A 57 -7.43 1.29 0.59
N ILE A 58 -7.60 0.61 1.71
CA ILE A 58 -6.65 -0.38 2.22
C ILE A 58 -7.37 -1.54 2.89
N VAL A 59 -6.86 -2.75 2.64
CA VAL A 59 -7.36 -3.98 3.25
C VAL A 59 -6.42 -4.45 4.36
N PHE A 60 -6.96 -4.76 5.53
CA PHE A 60 -6.25 -5.41 6.63
C PHE A 60 -6.84 -6.79 6.93
N TYR A 61 -5.98 -7.72 7.32
CA TYR A 61 -6.33 -9.11 7.57
C TYR A 61 -6.12 -9.42 9.05
N TYR A 62 -7.12 -10.03 9.67
CA TYR A 62 -7.11 -10.51 11.04
C TYR A 62 -7.16 -12.04 11.01
N LEU A 63 -6.38 -12.70 11.87
CA LEU A 63 -6.36 -14.15 11.92
C LEU A 63 -7.71 -14.68 12.46
N GLY A 64 -8.22 -15.73 11.81
CA GLY A 64 -9.47 -16.40 12.16
C GLY A 64 -10.72 -15.74 11.59
N ASN A 65 -11.87 -16.35 11.93
CA ASN A 65 -13.19 -15.82 11.59
C ASN A 65 -13.58 -14.74 12.60
N ARG A 66 -14.01 -13.59 12.09
CA ARG A 66 -14.56 -12.45 12.83
C ARG A 66 -15.87 -12.03 12.16
N ASP A 67 -16.84 -11.62 12.95
CA ASP A 67 -18.18 -11.20 12.54
C ASP A 67 -18.46 -9.71 12.88
N PHE A 68 -17.46 -9.00 13.37
CA PHE A 68 -17.55 -7.59 13.73
C PHE A 68 -17.66 -6.70 12.48
N GLU A 69 -18.46 -5.65 12.52
CA GLU A 69 -18.51 -4.61 11.49
C GLU A 69 -17.91 -3.30 12.03
N PHE A 70 -16.94 -2.73 11.32
CA PHE A 70 -16.44 -1.39 11.66
C PHE A 70 -17.34 -0.33 11.02
N ASN A 71 -17.83 0.59 11.82
CA ASN A 71 -18.68 1.68 11.36
C ASN A 71 -17.90 2.72 10.53
N GLU A 72 -18.65 3.62 9.88
CA GLU A 72 -18.10 4.90 9.40
C GLU A 72 -17.41 5.66 10.54
N GLU A 73 -16.53 6.58 10.18
CA GLU A 73 -15.71 7.38 11.11
C GLU A 73 -14.72 6.56 11.96
N THR A 74 -14.58 5.25 11.70
CA THR A 74 -13.55 4.43 12.33
C THR A 74 -12.16 4.97 12.00
N ASP A 75 -11.37 5.24 13.04
CA ASP A 75 -10.04 5.82 12.93
C ASP A 75 -8.96 4.76 12.66
N ILE A 76 -8.09 5.05 11.69
CA ILE A 76 -6.80 4.39 11.50
C ILE A 76 -5.69 5.43 11.67
N LEU A 77 -4.74 5.16 12.55
CA LEU A 77 -3.67 6.12 12.85
C LEU A 77 -2.36 5.67 12.21
N LEU A 78 -1.70 6.57 11.51
CA LEU A 78 -0.37 6.36 10.95
C LEU A 78 0.64 7.20 11.74
N LYS A 79 1.65 6.57 12.32
CA LYS A 79 2.82 7.28 12.85
C LYS A 79 3.89 7.34 11.77
N LEU A 80 4.29 8.55 11.39
CA LEU A 80 5.28 8.81 10.36
C LEU A 80 6.71 8.83 10.93
N ASP A 81 7.72 8.80 10.07
CA ASP A 81 9.12 8.73 10.48
C ASP A 81 9.66 10.04 11.07
N ASN A 82 9.04 11.17 10.73
CA ASN A 82 9.19 12.47 11.41
C ASN A 82 8.44 12.54 12.76
N ASN A 83 7.86 11.44 13.25
CA ASN A 83 7.02 11.33 14.46
C ASN A 83 5.65 12.02 14.40
N GLU A 84 5.28 12.60 13.26
CA GLU A 84 3.93 13.11 13.04
C GLU A 84 2.90 11.98 13.04
N LYS A 85 1.67 12.31 13.44
CA LYS A 85 0.54 11.39 13.42
C LYS A 85 -0.46 11.84 12.37
N LEU A 86 -0.89 10.91 11.53
CA LEU A 86 -1.96 11.10 10.57
C LEU A 86 -3.15 10.23 10.98
N THR A 87 -4.29 10.86 11.26
CA THR A 87 -5.54 10.18 11.59
C THR A 87 -6.40 10.10 10.34
N LEU A 88 -6.72 8.88 9.90
CA LEU A 88 -7.56 8.63 8.74
C LEU A 88 -8.91 8.07 9.19
N LYS A 89 -9.99 8.76 8.84
CA LYS A 89 -11.37 8.39 9.17
C LYS A 89 -12.03 7.64 8.03
N SER A 90 -12.50 6.44 8.30
CA SER A 90 -13.18 5.63 7.27
C SER A 90 -14.48 6.31 6.84
N ILE A 91 -14.66 6.50 5.54
CA ILE A 91 -15.87 7.10 4.95
C ILE A 91 -16.94 6.06 4.59
N ARG A 92 -16.75 4.81 4.98
CA ARG A 92 -17.75 3.73 4.81
C ARG A 92 -17.64 2.69 5.90
N VAL A 93 -18.73 1.96 6.11
CA VAL A 93 -18.76 0.73 6.91
C VAL A 93 -17.85 -0.33 6.28
N SER A 94 -17.04 -0.99 7.10
CA SER A 94 -16.17 -2.09 6.70
C SER A 94 -16.70 -3.41 7.28
N LYS A 95 -17.27 -4.22 6.39
CA LYS A 95 -17.84 -5.53 6.72
C LYS A 95 -16.78 -6.64 6.67
N PRO A 96 -16.90 -7.68 7.51
CA PRO A 96 -15.95 -8.79 7.51
C PRO A 96 -16.08 -9.60 6.23
N ARG A 97 -14.95 -9.87 5.57
CA ARG A 97 -14.88 -10.81 4.43
C ARG A 97 -13.93 -11.95 4.76
N GLN A 98 -14.44 -13.19 4.72
CA GLN A 98 -13.61 -14.37 4.98
C GLN A 98 -12.75 -14.71 3.78
N GLU A 99 -11.46 -14.95 4.02
CA GLU A 99 -10.47 -15.34 3.02
C GLU A 99 -9.59 -16.46 3.55
N GLN A 100 -9.16 -17.34 2.65
CA GLN A 100 -8.27 -18.45 2.97
C GLN A 100 -6.94 -18.26 2.26
N PHE A 101 -5.85 -18.29 3.01
CA PHE A 101 -4.50 -18.25 2.46
C PHE A 101 -3.87 -19.63 2.64
N SER A 102 -3.60 -20.29 1.52
CA SER A 102 -2.87 -21.55 1.49
C SER A 102 -1.38 -21.25 1.47
N SER A 103 -0.62 -21.77 2.44
CA SER A 103 0.83 -21.71 2.43
C SER A 103 1.40 -23.11 2.27
N THR A 104 2.40 -23.26 1.40
CA THR A 104 3.12 -24.52 1.21
C THR A 104 4.55 -24.31 1.65
N THR A 105 4.97 -25.04 2.67
CA THR A 105 6.37 -25.06 3.11
C THR A 105 7.01 -26.33 2.58
N SER A 106 7.92 -26.18 1.62
CA SER A 106 8.73 -27.28 1.10
C SER A 106 9.98 -27.45 1.96
N TYR A 107 10.11 -28.58 2.65
CA TYR A 107 11.33 -28.91 3.39
C TYR A 107 12.24 -29.76 2.49
N GLN A 108 13.39 -29.21 2.14
CA GLN A 108 14.40 -29.94 1.37
C GLN A 108 15.41 -30.54 2.37
N GLY A 109 15.46 -31.87 2.44
CA GLY A 109 16.46 -32.56 3.26
C GLY A 109 17.88 -32.20 2.85
N PHE A 110 18.81 -32.15 3.82
CA PHE A 110 20.24 -31.87 3.61
C PHE A 110 20.92 -32.87 2.64
N PHE A 111 20.32 -34.04 2.44
CA PHE A 111 20.72 -35.02 1.43
C PHE A 111 19.64 -35.07 0.35
N ARG A 112 20.05 -35.07 -0.93
CA ARG A 112 19.20 -34.94 -2.14
C ARG A 112 18.17 -36.07 -2.38
N THR A 113 17.79 -36.80 -1.35
CA THR A 113 16.88 -37.96 -1.40
C THR A 113 15.76 -37.80 -0.40
N GLY A 114 14.72 -37.03 -0.77
CA GLY A 114 13.46 -36.94 -0.04
C GLY A 114 13.17 -35.54 0.51
N GLY A 115 12.24 -34.85 -0.12
CA GLY A 115 11.58 -33.67 0.43
C GLY A 115 10.10 -33.97 0.61
N TYR A 116 9.49 -33.40 1.65
CA TYR A 116 8.05 -33.41 1.84
C TYR A 116 7.55 -31.96 1.90
N SER A 117 6.37 -31.73 1.31
CA SER A 117 5.68 -30.45 1.35
C SER A 117 4.56 -30.51 2.36
N MET A 118 4.55 -29.58 3.32
CA MET A 118 3.42 -29.42 4.24
C MET A 118 2.60 -28.20 3.79
N SER A 119 1.31 -28.42 3.54
CA SER A 119 0.35 -27.36 3.22
C SER A 119 -0.48 -27.02 4.45
N SER A 120 -0.50 -25.75 4.85
CA SER A 120 -1.46 -25.22 5.83
C SER A 120 -2.43 -24.28 5.13
N VAL A 121 -3.69 -24.28 5.59
CA VAL A 121 -4.69 -23.30 5.17
C VAL A 121 -5.05 -22.48 6.39
N ASP A 122 -4.64 -21.22 6.37
CA ASP A 122 -4.99 -20.27 7.42
C ASP A 122 -6.19 -19.46 6.96
N THR A 123 -7.19 -19.33 7.85
CA THR A 123 -8.38 -18.51 7.59
C THR A 123 -8.18 -17.12 8.19
N TYR A 124 -8.54 -16.10 7.44
CA TYR A 124 -8.43 -14.70 7.83
C TYR A 124 -9.73 -13.96 7.54
N THR A 125 -10.01 -12.96 8.37
CA THR A 125 -11.05 -11.96 8.10
C THR A 125 -10.42 -10.69 7.56
N ALA A 126 -10.81 -10.30 6.36
CA ALA A 126 -10.40 -9.08 5.70
C ALA A 126 -11.39 -7.93 5.98
N TYR A 127 -10.85 -6.75 6.28
CA TYR A 127 -11.60 -5.50 6.42
C TYR A 127 -11.03 -4.45 5.46
N SER A 128 -11.90 -3.77 4.71
CA SER A 128 -11.50 -2.73 3.76
C SER A 128 -11.95 -1.35 4.21
N PHE A 129 -10.98 -0.51 4.57
CA PHE A 129 -11.21 0.86 4.99
C PHE A 129 -10.95 1.80 3.81
N LYS A 130 -11.84 2.76 3.61
CA LYS A 130 -11.72 3.78 2.56
C LYS A 130 -11.70 5.14 3.21
N PHE A 131 -10.82 6.03 2.77
CA PHE A 131 -10.62 7.36 3.31
C PHE A 131 -10.68 8.38 2.18
N LEU A 132 -11.15 9.59 2.51
CA LEU A 132 -10.91 10.78 1.72
C LEU A 132 -9.62 11.43 2.22
N LEU A 133 -8.66 11.68 1.33
CA LEU A 133 -7.40 12.33 1.68
C LEU A 133 -7.43 13.80 1.32
N SER A 134 -7.06 14.66 2.27
CA SER A 134 -6.74 16.05 1.94
C SER A 134 -5.42 16.11 1.17
N GLU A 135 -5.18 17.23 0.48
CA GLU A 135 -3.89 17.50 -0.14
C GLU A 135 -2.75 17.45 0.90
N SER A 136 -3.00 17.95 2.11
CA SER A 136 -2.02 17.92 3.20
C SER A 136 -1.67 16.49 3.64
N ASP A 137 -2.66 15.58 3.69
CA ASP A 137 -2.44 14.18 4.06
C ASP A 137 -1.66 13.45 2.96
N LEU A 138 -2.01 13.74 1.71
CA LEU A 138 -1.32 13.20 0.55
C LEU A 138 0.16 13.60 0.56
N ILE A 139 0.47 14.89 0.79
CA ILE A 139 1.85 15.40 0.90
C ILE A 139 2.60 14.73 2.05
N LYS A 140 1.96 14.51 3.21
CA LYS A 140 2.60 13.80 4.32
C LYS A 140 2.96 12.36 3.93
N LEU A 141 2.05 11.66 3.25
CA LEU A 141 2.25 10.29 2.77
C LEU A 141 3.30 10.20 1.65
N THR A 142 3.53 11.28 0.88
CA THR A 142 4.63 11.32 -0.11
C THR A 142 5.99 11.55 0.52
N ASN A 143 6.05 12.42 1.53
CA ASN A 143 7.32 12.94 2.07
C ASN A 143 7.88 12.08 3.19
N TYR A 144 7.01 11.45 3.98
CA TYR A 144 7.41 10.69 5.17
C TYR A 144 7.08 9.21 5.04
N LYS A 145 7.91 8.36 5.65
CA LYS A 145 7.66 6.91 5.69
C LYS A 145 6.76 6.60 6.87
N ILE A 146 5.80 5.70 6.67
CA ILE A 146 5.00 5.18 7.79
C ILE A 146 5.89 4.26 8.63
N LYS A 147 5.97 4.52 9.94
CA LYS A 147 6.65 3.69 10.94
C LYS A 147 5.70 2.68 11.58
N ILE A 148 4.51 3.12 11.97
CA ILE A 148 3.50 2.32 12.67
C ILE A 148 2.14 2.61 12.07
N ILE A 149 1.34 1.58 11.89
CA ILE A 149 -0.10 1.65 11.59
C ILE A 149 -0.84 1.14 12.82
N ARG A 150 -1.67 1.97 13.43
CA ARG A 150 -2.59 1.54 14.49
C ARG A 150 -3.96 1.27 13.87
N LEU A 151 -4.42 0.05 14.05
CA LEU A 151 -5.74 -0.41 13.64
C LEU A 151 -6.64 -0.56 14.85
N PRO A 152 -7.95 -0.32 14.71
CA PRO A 152 -8.91 -0.75 15.71
C PRO A 152 -8.95 -2.28 15.75
N ASP A 153 -9.15 -2.84 16.94
CA ASP A 153 -9.43 -4.26 17.10
C ASP A 153 -10.93 -4.54 16.94
N THR A 154 -11.30 -5.80 16.77
CA THR A 154 -12.71 -6.23 16.81
C THR A 154 -13.30 -6.19 18.22
N GLU A 155 -12.44 -6.07 19.24
CA GLU A 155 -12.83 -5.86 20.62
C GLU A 155 -12.88 -4.36 20.92
N GLU A 156 -14.00 -3.89 21.47
CA GLU A 156 -14.25 -2.46 21.68
C GLU A 156 -13.14 -1.78 22.51
N GLY A 157 -12.68 -0.62 22.04
CA GLY A 157 -11.65 0.18 22.70
C GLY A 157 -10.22 -0.38 22.61
N LYS A 158 -10.00 -1.53 21.94
CA LYS A 158 -8.68 -2.10 21.73
C LYS A 158 -8.12 -1.73 20.35
N TYR A 159 -6.79 -1.77 20.26
CA TYR A 159 -6.06 -1.43 19.06
C TYR A 159 -4.88 -2.38 18.85
N HIS A 160 -4.53 -2.60 17.58
CA HIS A 160 -3.34 -3.34 17.16
C HIS A 160 -2.36 -2.43 16.45
N ASP A 161 -1.13 -2.38 16.95
CA ASP A 161 -0.04 -1.64 16.32
C ASP A 161 0.78 -2.55 15.40
N ILE A 162 0.83 -2.18 14.13
CA ILE A 162 1.62 -2.88 13.12
C ILE A 162 2.82 -2.02 12.74
N GLU A 163 4.02 -2.51 13.07
CA GLU A 163 5.25 -1.87 12.60
C GLU A 163 5.45 -2.07 11.09
N ALA A 164 5.97 -1.04 10.42
CA ALA A 164 6.32 -1.07 9.00
C ALA A 164 7.61 -1.88 8.71
N LYS A 165 7.71 -3.09 9.25
CA LYS A 165 8.84 -4.01 9.11
C LYS A 165 8.37 -5.36 8.56
N LYS A 166 9.32 -6.18 8.11
CA LYS A 166 9.09 -7.56 7.61
C LYS A 166 7.91 -7.65 6.63
N GLY A 167 6.88 -8.45 6.93
CA GLY A 167 5.71 -8.70 6.07
C GLY A 167 4.93 -7.44 5.69
N THR A 168 4.83 -6.46 6.59
CA THR A 168 4.08 -5.21 6.36
C THR A 168 4.86 -4.20 5.50
N LYS A 169 6.18 -4.39 5.33
CA LYS A 169 7.04 -3.47 4.57
C LYS A 169 6.57 -3.30 3.13
N ARG A 170 6.07 -4.36 2.49
CA ARG A 170 5.61 -4.32 1.10
C ARG A 170 4.35 -3.46 0.97
N LYS A 171 3.37 -3.66 1.87
CA LYS A 171 2.13 -2.89 1.93
C LYS A 171 2.42 -1.40 2.19
N VAL A 172 3.23 -1.06 3.18
CA VAL A 172 3.61 0.33 3.47
C VAL A 172 4.31 0.99 2.28
N LYS A 173 5.24 0.29 1.61
CA LYS A 173 5.85 0.79 0.38
C LYS A 173 4.82 1.07 -0.72
N ALA A 174 3.80 0.23 -0.85
CA ALA A 174 2.72 0.45 -1.79
C ALA A 174 1.91 1.71 -1.44
N ILE A 175 1.65 1.97 -0.16
CA ILE A 175 0.98 3.21 0.28
C ILE A 175 1.80 4.44 -0.14
N ASN A 176 3.08 4.48 0.19
CA ASN A 176 3.95 5.60 -0.20
C ASN A 176 4.06 5.75 -1.73
N LYS A 177 4.09 4.64 -2.48
CA LYS A 177 4.10 4.68 -3.96
C LYS A 177 2.80 5.24 -4.52
N GLY A 178 1.65 4.77 -4.03
CA GLY A 178 0.32 5.24 -4.45
C GLY A 178 0.13 6.72 -4.16
N ALA A 179 0.51 7.17 -2.96
CA ALA A 179 0.49 8.59 -2.59
C ALA A 179 1.35 9.45 -3.55
N LYS A 180 2.60 9.03 -3.83
CA LYS A 180 3.48 9.74 -4.77
C LYS A 180 2.90 9.78 -6.18
N CYS A 181 2.33 8.67 -6.60
CA CYS A 181 1.73 8.50 -7.90
C CYS A 181 0.60 9.51 -8.14
N ILE A 182 -0.35 9.61 -7.20
CA ILE A 182 -1.47 10.55 -7.28
C ILE A 182 -1.02 12.00 -7.06
N SER A 183 -0.13 12.25 -6.10
CA SER A 183 0.39 13.60 -5.81
C SER A 183 1.04 14.25 -7.02
N ASN A 184 1.82 13.48 -7.79
CA ASN A 184 2.41 13.96 -9.04
C ASN A 184 1.35 14.39 -10.08
N ILE A 185 0.14 13.83 -10.05
CA ILE A 185 -0.92 14.22 -10.97
C ILE A 185 -1.58 15.50 -10.46
N VAL A 186 -1.93 15.55 -9.18
CA VAL A 186 -2.56 16.71 -8.53
C VAL A 186 -1.69 17.97 -8.66
N GLN A 187 -0.36 17.84 -8.56
CA GLN A 187 0.56 18.98 -8.68
C GLN A 187 0.76 19.47 -10.13
N ASN A 188 0.39 18.67 -11.12
CA ASN A 188 0.56 18.98 -12.55
C ASN A 188 -0.77 19.28 -13.27
N SER A 189 -1.90 19.25 -12.55
CA SER A 189 -3.24 19.56 -13.05
C SER A 189 -3.66 20.98 -12.72
#